data_AF-A0A524JB48-F1
#
_entry.id   AF-A0A524JB48-F1
#
_cell.length_a   1.000
_cell.length_b   1.000
_cell.length_c   1.000
_cell.angle_alpha   90.00
_cell.angle_beta   90.00
_cell.angle_gamma   90.00
#
_symmetry.space_group_name_H-M   'P 1'
#
loop_
_entity.id
_entity.type
_entity.pdbx_description
1 polymer ?
#
loop_
_entity_poly.entity_id
_entity_poly.type
_entity_poly.pdbx_seq_one_letter_code
_entity_poly.pdbx_strand_id
1 'polypeptide(L)'
;MTADPTKESAHSTELAHLSELSEYIGKELGLSDWMTITQEMIDNFGRTTEDNQWIHVNPERAAKYSPYKKPVAHGFLVLSLASKFCFETLKIKDVAMGINYGLDRVRFVNATPVGALLRARISLVAFEPFEGGAKYKLNIVFELKGADKPACVAEFIAQAYTAPKSDRVETQKVVSEKEANDAVLFEREGDIAIITLNRPERYNAVNDVLIKGINDAIAKIRKDDGIRAVVMTGAGKGFCSGADLEVFGKITPEEGRAYLTSVYQPLMRNLFTLKKPIIGAINGTAAGVGASLALACDFRVMTEKSGLLYAFINIGLGPDGGGSWLLARQVGYSRALQIAIEGKKIAGEECLHLGLANKLVAGEELLKTAKEWAHELAKLPTLAVGITKEDMFYAMGNGLYDTIAYEAEKQVAAFGSHDLVEGVSAFLQKRTPKFIGK
;
A
#
# COMPACT_ATOMS: atom_id res chain seq x y z
N MET A 1 7.40 -26.31 -41.47
CA MET A 1 6.69 -26.34 -40.16
C MET A 1 6.04 -24.99 -39.99
N THR A 2 4.75 -24.88 -40.32
CA THR A 2 3.97 -23.66 -40.15
C THR A 2 3.77 -23.39 -38.67
N ALA A 3 4.23 -22.24 -38.19
CA ALA A 3 4.08 -21.82 -36.81
C ALA A 3 2.59 -21.67 -36.47
N ASP A 4 2.20 -22.29 -35.36
CA ASP A 4 0.87 -22.20 -34.78
C ASP A 4 0.61 -20.76 -34.30
N PRO A 5 -0.38 -20.02 -34.85
CA PRO A 5 -0.68 -18.64 -34.46
C PRO A 5 -1.16 -18.49 -33.01
N THR A 6 -1.35 -19.59 -32.27
CA THR A 6 -1.83 -19.56 -30.87
C THR A 6 -0.72 -19.43 -29.81
N LYS A 7 0.55 -19.25 -30.22
CA LYS A 7 1.71 -19.15 -29.31
C LYS A 7 2.39 -17.77 -29.26
N GLU A 8 1.62 -16.69 -29.27
CA GLU A 8 2.19 -15.37 -28.92
C GLU A 8 2.29 -15.21 -27.39
N SER A 9 3.52 -15.04 -26.90
CA SER A 9 3.82 -14.78 -25.50
C SER A 9 3.60 -13.31 -25.15
N ALA A 10 3.09 -13.07 -23.93
CA ALA A 10 3.00 -11.72 -23.39
C ALA A 10 4.37 -11.05 -23.36
N HIS A 11 4.40 -9.75 -23.65
CA HIS A 11 5.62 -8.94 -23.64
C HIS A 11 5.29 -7.46 -23.46
N SER A 12 6.29 -6.71 -23.03
CA SER A 12 6.20 -5.28 -22.74
C SER A 12 7.37 -4.53 -23.36
N THR A 13 7.10 -3.34 -23.87
CA THR A 13 8.12 -2.36 -24.25
C THR A 13 8.50 -1.47 -23.06
N GLU A 14 9.80 -1.36 -22.80
CA GLU A 14 10.37 -0.44 -21.82
C GLU A 14 11.24 0.61 -22.51
N LEU A 15 10.93 1.89 -22.31
CA LEU A 15 11.63 3.02 -22.90
C LEU A 15 12.27 3.88 -21.82
N ALA A 16 13.45 4.41 -22.09
CA ALA A 16 14.09 5.36 -21.17
C ALA A 16 13.41 6.73 -21.27
N HIS A 17 13.12 7.16 -22.50
CA HIS A 17 12.57 8.48 -22.79
C HIS A 17 11.23 8.43 -23.54
N LEU A 18 10.31 9.32 -23.18
CA LEU A 18 9.01 9.48 -23.87
C LEU A 18 9.17 9.75 -25.37
N SER A 19 10.24 10.43 -25.77
CA SER A 19 10.55 10.69 -27.18
C SER A 19 10.79 9.43 -28.00
N GLU A 20 11.32 8.36 -27.39
CA GLU A 20 11.56 7.06 -28.06
C GLU A 20 10.25 6.41 -28.52
N LEU A 21 9.11 6.79 -27.92
CA LEU A 21 7.81 6.26 -28.30
C LEU A 21 7.49 6.56 -29.77
N SER A 22 7.99 7.66 -30.33
CA SER A 22 7.82 8.02 -31.75
C SER A 22 8.34 6.95 -32.72
N GLU A 23 9.31 6.13 -32.32
CA GLU A 23 9.87 5.05 -33.14
C GLU A 23 8.91 3.86 -33.30
N TYR A 24 7.85 3.83 -32.49
CA TYR A 24 6.86 2.76 -32.46
C TYR A 24 5.58 3.10 -33.21
N ILE A 25 5.51 4.23 -33.93
CA ILE A 25 4.31 4.60 -34.71
C ILE A 25 4.00 3.49 -35.71
N GLY A 26 2.78 2.95 -35.64
CA GLY A 26 2.32 1.82 -36.45
C GLY A 26 2.79 0.43 -35.97
N LYS A 27 3.51 0.35 -34.84
CA LYS A 27 4.04 -0.90 -34.27
C LYS A 27 3.32 -1.30 -33.00
N GLU A 28 3.38 -2.60 -32.70
CA GLU A 28 2.95 -3.15 -31.41
C GLU A 28 3.91 -2.70 -30.30
N LEU A 29 3.34 -2.30 -29.17
CA LEU A 29 4.03 -1.90 -27.93
C LEU A 29 3.99 -3.01 -26.88
N GLY A 30 3.01 -3.91 -26.97
CA GLY A 30 3.01 -5.10 -26.17
C GLY A 30 1.69 -5.85 -26.18
N LEU A 31 1.76 -7.01 -25.54
CA LEU A 31 0.70 -7.98 -25.43
C LEU A 31 0.62 -8.43 -23.98
N SER A 32 -0.55 -8.26 -23.34
CA SER A 32 -0.72 -8.63 -21.95
C SER A 32 -0.87 -10.14 -21.76
N ASP A 33 -0.67 -10.60 -20.52
CA ASP A 33 -1.12 -11.93 -20.10
C ASP A 33 -2.65 -12.05 -20.16
N TRP A 34 -3.11 -13.30 -20.22
CA TRP A 34 -4.53 -13.63 -20.09
C TRP A 34 -5.01 -13.40 -18.65
N MET A 35 -6.12 -12.69 -18.51
CA MET A 35 -6.84 -12.52 -17.24
C MET A 35 -8.25 -13.08 -17.31
N THR A 36 -8.74 -13.65 -16.22
CA THR A 36 -10.12 -14.17 -16.16
C THR A 36 -11.08 -13.04 -15.75
N ILE A 37 -12.18 -12.89 -16.48
CA ILE A 37 -13.27 -11.99 -16.08
C ILE A 37 -14.16 -12.70 -15.07
N THR A 38 -14.12 -12.27 -13.80
CA THR A 38 -14.85 -12.92 -12.70
C THR A 38 -16.22 -12.27 -12.46
N GLN A 39 -17.12 -12.99 -11.77
CA GLN A 39 -18.42 -12.42 -11.37
C GLN A 39 -18.23 -11.23 -10.42
N GLU A 40 -17.28 -11.34 -9.49
CA GLU A 40 -16.95 -10.29 -8.54
C GLU A 40 -16.56 -8.98 -9.25
N MET A 41 -15.77 -9.04 -10.34
CA MET A 41 -15.44 -7.86 -11.14
C MET A 41 -16.69 -7.22 -11.74
N ILE A 42 -17.62 -8.05 -12.25
CA ILE A 42 -18.87 -7.59 -12.87
C ILE A 42 -19.78 -6.94 -11.82
N ASP A 43 -19.94 -7.57 -10.66
CA ASP A 43 -20.77 -7.09 -9.56
C ASP A 43 -20.21 -5.79 -8.96
N ASN A 44 -18.89 -5.72 -8.74
CA ASN A 44 -18.24 -4.51 -8.25
C ASN A 44 -18.38 -3.35 -9.24
N PHE A 45 -18.25 -3.62 -10.54
CA PHE A 45 -18.46 -2.59 -11.56
C PHE A 45 -19.91 -2.11 -11.54
N GLY A 46 -20.89 -3.03 -11.60
CA GLY A 46 -22.32 -2.68 -11.58
C GLY A 46 -22.72 -1.89 -10.33
N ARG A 47 -22.20 -2.26 -9.16
CA ARG A 47 -22.41 -1.51 -7.91
C ARG A 47 -21.79 -0.11 -7.97
N THR A 48 -20.60 0.03 -8.56
CA THR A 48 -19.87 1.30 -8.61
C THR A 48 -20.48 2.28 -9.62
N THR A 49 -20.98 1.76 -10.75
CA THR A 49 -21.61 2.57 -11.80
C THR A 49 -23.12 2.67 -11.65
N GLU A 50 -23.69 2.03 -10.63
CA GLU A 50 -25.12 1.86 -10.40
C GLU A 50 -25.86 1.16 -11.57
N ASP A 51 -25.13 0.47 -12.44
CA ASP A 51 -25.66 -0.31 -13.55
C ASP A 51 -25.84 -1.77 -13.13
N ASN A 52 -26.99 -2.05 -12.51
CA ASN A 52 -27.32 -3.37 -11.95
C ASN A 52 -28.26 -4.17 -12.87
N GLN A 53 -28.14 -4.00 -14.20
CA GLN A 53 -28.94 -4.80 -15.12
C GLN A 53 -28.72 -6.30 -14.87
N TRP A 54 -29.82 -7.05 -14.81
CA TRP A 54 -29.81 -8.44 -14.38
C TRP A 54 -28.92 -9.36 -15.23
N ILE A 55 -28.65 -9.00 -16.48
CA ILE A 55 -27.76 -9.77 -17.38
C ILE A 55 -26.30 -9.75 -16.91
N HIS A 56 -25.94 -8.79 -16.05
CA HIS A 56 -24.60 -8.63 -15.49
C HIS A 56 -24.52 -9.24 -14.08
N VAL A 57 -25.47 -8.90 -13.21
CA VAL A 57 -25.33 -9.13 -11.75
C VAL A 57 -26.22 -10.23 -11.18
N ASN A 58 -27.06 -10.88 -12.00
CA ASN A 58 -27.94 -11.97 -11.53
C ASN A 58 -27.64 -13.29 -12.28
N PRO A 59 -26.76 -14.15 -11.72
CA PRO A 59 -26.39 -15.42 -12.33
C PRO A 59 -27.56 -16.36 -12.62
N GLU A 60 -28.54 -16.47 -11.72
CA GLU A 60 -29.69 -17.36 -11.88
C GLU A 60 -30.58 -16.91 -13.04
N ARG A 61 -30.88 -15.60 -13.10
CA ARG A 61 -31.69 -15.01 -14.16
C ARG A 61 -30.94 -15.03 -15.49
N ALA A 62 -29.63 -14.80 -15.49
CA ALA A 62 -28.78 -14.94 -16.67
C ALA A 62 -28.76 -16.38 -17.18
N ALA A 63 -28.60 -17.39 -16.32
CA ALA A 63 -28.65 -18.80 -16.72
C ALA A 63 -29.97 -19.16 -17.41
N LYS A 64 -31.09 -18.62 -16.92
CA LYS A 64 -32.41 -18.90 -17.48
C LYS A 64 -32.69 -18.13 -18.78
N TYR A 65 -32.46 -16.83 -18.79
CA TYR A 65 -32.98 -15.92 -19.83
C TYR A 65 -31.91 -15.28 -20.72
N SER A 66 -30.64 -15.27 -20.33
CA SER A 66 -29.58 -14.72 -21.19
C SER A 66 -29.35 -15.62 -22.41
N PRO A 67 -29.12 -15.06 -23.62
CA PRO A 67 -28.69 -15.84 -24.77
C PRO A 67 -27.34 -16.53 -24.54
N TYR A 68 -26.50 -16.02 -23.63
CA TYR A 68 -25.20 -16.59 -23.28
C TYR A 68 -25.27 -17.63 -22.14
N LYS A 69 -26.45 -17.81 -21.53
CA LYS A 69 -26.68 -18.71 -20.37
C LYS A 69 -25.75 -18.48 -19.18
N LYS A 70 -25.12 -17.32 -19.14
CA LYS A 70 -24.21 -16.83 -18.11
C LYS A 70 -24.29 -15.32 -18.04
N PRO A 71 -23.91 -14.72 -16.90
CA PRO A 71 -23.64 -13.29 -16.82
C PRO A 71 -22.63 -12.84 -17.86
N VAL A 72 -22.80 -11.62 -18.36
CA VAL A 72 -21.90 -10.99 -19.32
C VAL A 72 -21.32 -9.74 -18.66
N ALA A 73 -20.04 -9.45 -18.85
CA ALA A 73 -19.45 -8.22 -18.38
C ALA A 73 -19.99 -7.00 -19.15
N HIS A 74 -20.08 -5.85 -18.48
CA HIS A 74 -20.35 -4.58 -19.13
C HIS A 74 -19.27 -4.30 -20.19
N GLY A 75 -19.65 -3.77 -21.36
CA GLY A 75 -18.65 -3.29 -22.33
C GLY A 75 -17.73 -2.23 -21.71
N PHE A 76 -18.29 -1.33 -20.89
CA PHE A 76 -17.52 -0.34 -20.15
C PHE A 76 -16.59 -0.92 -19.10
N LEU A 77 -16.90 -2.09 -18.51
CA LEU A 77 -15.96 -2.82 -17.66
C LEU A 77 -14.74 -3.25 -18.48
N VAL A 78 -14.95 -3.89 -19.65
CA VAL A 78 -13.84 -4.29 -20.54
C VAL A 78 -13.00 -3.07 -20.94
N LEU A 79 -13.64 -1.97 -21.34
CA LEU A 79 -12.96 -0.73 -21.70
C LEU A 79 -12.17 -0.12 -20.52
N SER A 80 -12.70 -0.18 -19.31
CA SER A 80 -12.04 0.37 -18.12
C SER A 80 -10.69 -0.31 -17.80
N LEU A 81 -10.49 -1.54 -18.30
CA LEU A 81 -9.23 -2.27 -18.16
C LEU A 81 -8.12 -1.75 -19.08
N ALA A 82 -8.42 -0.85 -20.03
CA ALA A 82 -7.44 -0.24 -20.92
C ALA A 82 -6.21 0.29 -20.16
N SER A 83 -6.44 1.09 -19.10
CA SER A 83 -5.36 1.69 -18.32
C SER A 83 -4.47 0.63 -17.66
N LYS A 84 -5.07 -0.42 -17.08
CA LYS A 84 -4.32 -1.54 -16.48
C LYS A 84 -3.39 -2.17 -17.53
N PHE A 85 -3.93 -2.53 -18.69
CA PHE A 85 -3.15 -3.18 -19.71
C PHE A 85 -2.06 -2.28 -20.30
N CYS A 86 -2.33 -0.99 -20.50
CA CYS A 86 -1.30 -0.04 -20.93
C CYS A 86 -0.11 0.01 -19.97
N PHE A 87 -0.34 0.01 -18.65
CA PHE A 87 0.73 -0.02 -17.66
C PHE A 87 1.48 -1.37 -17.59
N GLU A 88 0.82 -2.46 -17.97
CA GLU A 88 1.46 -3.79 -18.05
C GLU A 88 2.35 -3.93 -19.29
N THR A 89 1.96 -3.32 -20.41
CA THR A 89 2.65 -3.50 -21.69
C THR A 89 3.61 -2.37 -22.05
N LEU A 90 3.49 -1.18 -21.48
CA LEU A 90 4.35 -0.04 -21.79
C LEU A 90 4.86 0.65 -20.52
N LYS A 91 6.18 0.75 -20.39
CA LYS A 91 6.84 1.53 -19.33
C LYS A 91 7.76 2.58 -19.93
N ILE A 92 7.65 3.83 -19.46
CA ILE A 92 8.48 4.94 -19.91
C ILE A 92 9.05 5.61 -18.66
N LYS A 93 10.38 5.62 -18.50
CA LYS A 93 11.03 5.98 -17.23
C LYS A 93 10.96 7.47 -16.89
N ASP A 94 10.99 8.35 -17.89
CA ASP A 94 11.02 9.80 -17.67
C ASP A 94 9.65 10.49 -17.68
N VAL A 95 8.57 9.70 -17.82
CA VAL A 95 7.20 10.19 -17.67
C VAL A 95 6.87 10.36 -16.19
N ALA A 96 6.61 11.59 -15.78
CA ALA A 96 6.22 11.93 -14.41
C ALA A 96 4.70 11.78 -14.20
N MET A 97 3.91 12.05 -15.24
CA MET A 97 2.46 12.00 -15.17
C MET A 97 1.88 11.58 -16.52
N GLY A 98 0.88 10.71 -16.50
CA GLY A 98 0.08 10.33 -17.66
C GLY A 98 -1.39 10.57 -17.39
N ILE A 99 -2.09 11.19 -18.32
CA ILE A 99 -3.53 11.45 -18.26
C ILE A 99 -4.19 10.69 -19.41
N ASN A 100 -5.26 9.94 -19.10
CA ASN A 100 -6.20 9.50 -20.13
C ASN A 100 -6.97 10.72 -20.62
N TYR A 101 -6.71 11.12 -21.86
CA TYR A 101 -7.30 12.31 -22.46
C TYR A 101 -8.59 12.02 -23.22
N GLY A 102 -8.97 10.74 -23.36
CA GLY A 102 -10.22 10.31 -23.96
C GLY A 102 -10.06 9.20 -24.98
N LEU A 103 -11.08 9.06 -25.83
CA LEU A 103 -11.21 8.00 -26.82
C LEU A 103 -11.71 8.61 -28.13
N ASP A 104 -11.06 8.31 -29.24
CA ASP A 104 -11.56 8.71 -30.57
C ASP A 104 -12.61 7.75 -31.10
N ARG A 105 -12.46 6.46 -30.77
CA ARG A 105 -13.36 5.41 -31.24
C ARG A 105 -13.38 4.25 -30.26
N VAL A 106 -14.57 3.71 -30.01
CA VAL A 106 -14.77 2.46 -29.28
C VAL A 106 -15.79 1.61 -30.02
N ARG A 107 -15.54 0.30 -30.10
CA ARG A 107 -16.49 -0.69 -30.61
C ARG A 107 -16.49 -1.92 -29.72
N PHE A 108 -17.65 -2.29 -29.19
CA PHE A 108 -17.88 -3.56 -28.51
C PHE A 108 -18.34 -4.59 -29.53
N VAL A 109 -17.46 -5.53 -29.87
CA VAL A 109 -17.63 -6.41 -31.03
C VAL A 109 -18.15 -7.79 -30.61
N ASN A 110 -17.84 -8.22 -29.40
CA ASN A 110 -18.26 -9.51 -28.87
C ASN A 110 -18.61 -9.42 -27.39
N ALA A 111 -19.57 -10.22 -26.95
CA ALA A 111 -19.91 -10.33 -25.54
C ALA A 111 -18.76 -10.96 -24.76
N THR A 112 -18.61 -10.59 -23.49
CA THR A 112 -17.60 -11.15 -22.59
C THR A 112 -18.29 -11.86 -21.43
N PRO A 113 -18.66 -13.15 -21.59
CA PRO A 113 -19.27 -13.92 -20.50
C PRO A 113 -18.34 -14.04 -19.30
N VAL A 114 -18.92 -14.21 -18.11
CA VAL A 114 -18.15 -14.55 -16.91
C VAL A 114 -17.34 -15.83 -17.12
N GLY A 115 -16.09 -15.81 -16.64
CA GLY A 115 -15.09 -16.84 -16.84
C GLY A 115 -14.30 -16.73 -18.16
N ALA A 116 -14.63 -15.75 -19.02
CA ALA A 116 -13.85 -15.53 -20.23
C ALA A 116 -12.41 -15.09 -19.91
N LEU A 117 -11.46 -15.58 -20.69
CA LEU A 117 -10.06 -15.15 -20.63
C LEU A 117 -9.86 -13.99 -21.62
N LEU A 118 -9.46 -12.85 -21.09
CA LEU A 118 -9.26 -11.59 -21.80
C LEU A 118 -7.77 -11.20 -21.78
N ARG A 119 -7.26 -10.65 -22.88
CA ARG A 119 -5.96 -9.96 -22.91
C ARG A 119 -6.06 -8.71 -23.80
N ALA A 120 -5.07 -7.84 -23.74
CA ALA A 120 -5.00 -6.67 -24.61
C ALA A 120 -3.73 -6.67 -25.44
N ARG A 121 -3.89 -6.36 -26.72
CA ARG A 121 -2.81 -6.02 -27.65
C ARG A 121 -2.82 -4.52 -27.87
N ILE A 122 -1.66 -3.89 -27.69
CA ILE A 122 -1.54 -2.43 -27.69
C ILE A 122 -0.53 -2.03 -28.76
N SER A 123 -0.91 -1.08 -29.61
CA SER A 123 -0.06 -0.54 -30.67
C SER A 123 -0.11 0.97 -30.68
N LEU A 124 0.97 1.63 -31.06
CA LEU A 124 0.99 3.09 -31.20
C LEU A 124 0.42 3.49 -32.56
N VAL A 125 -0.50 4.45 -32.56
CA VAL A 125 -1.13 4.99 -33.77
C VAL A 125 -0.55 6.35 -34.14
N ALA A 126 -0.38 7.23 -33.15
CA ALA A 126 0.11 8.58 -33.37
C ALA A 126 0.89 9.08 -32.16
N PHE A 127 1.81 10.01 -32.39
CA PHE A 127 2.61 10.67 -31.37
C PHE A 127 2.83 12.14 -31.78
N GLU A 128 2.49 13.06 -30.89
CA GLU A 128 2.50 14.51 -31.08
C GLU A 128 3.25 15.13 -29.90
N PRO A 129 4.54 15.47 -30.04
CA PRO A 129 5.32 16.06 -28.97
C PRO A 129 4.88 17.51 -28.71
N PHE A 130 4.99 17.94 -27.45
CA PHE A 130 4.88 19.35 -27.05
C PHE A 130 5.92 19.67 -25.96
N GLU A 131 6.04 20.94 -25.57
CA GLU A 131 7.01 21.33 -24.55
C GLU A 131 6.70 20.64 -23.20
N GLY A 132 7.64 19.82 -22.72
CA GLY A 132 7.48 19.08 -21.46
C GLY A 132 6.61 17.82 -21.55
N GLY A 133 6.30 17.31 -22.75
CA GLY A 133 5.52 16.08 -22.87
C GLY A 133 5.17 15.66 -24.30
N ALA A 134 4.22 14.74 -24.41
CA ALA A 134 3.65 14.35 -25.69
C ALA A 134 2.22 13.85 -25.53
N LYS A 135 1.41 14.11 -26.54
CA LYS A 135 0.11 13.47 -26.73
C LYS A 135 0.31 12.30 -27.67
N TYR A 136 -0.29 11.16 -27.37
CA TYR A 136 -0.18 9.98 -28.22
C TYR A 136 -1.47 9.19 -28.23
N LYS A 137 -1.65 8.44 -29.32
CA LYS A 137 -2.82 7.61 -29.55
C LYS A 137 -2.41 6.14 -29.58
N LEU A 138 -3.11 5.32 -28.82
CA LEU A 138 -2.95 3.88 -28.80
C LEU A 138 -4.16 3.20 -29.46
N ASN A 139 -3.91 2.14 -30.21
CA ASN A 139 -4.95 1.18 -30.58
C ASN A 139 -4.89 0.01 -29.59
N ILE A 140 -6.01 -0.26 -28.93
CA ILE A 140 -6.14 -1.33 -27.95
C ILE A 140 -7.16 -2.34 -28.45
N VAL A 141 -6.71 -3.57 -28.67
CA VAL A 141 -7.54 -4.70 -29.08
C VAL A 141 -7.67 -5.66 -27.91
N PHE A 142 -8.88 -5.77 -27.36
CA PHE A 142 -9.20 -6.65 -26.25
C PHE A 142 -9.61 -8.02 -26.79
N GLU A 143 -8.67 -8.97 -26.79
CA GLU A 143 -8.86 -10.31 -27.34
C GLU A 143 -9.50 -11.25 -26.31
N LEU A 144 -10.37 -12.15 -26.79
CA LEU A 144 -10.97 -13.22 -26.00
C LEU A 144 -10.37 -14.56 -26.41
N LYS A 145 -9.92 -15.35 -25.44
CA LYS A 145 -9.33 -16.66 -25.74
C LYS A 145 -10.37 -17.58 -26.38
N GLY A 146 -10.06 -18.09 -27.58
CA GLY A 146 -10.94 -18.99 -28.32
C GLY A 146 -12.09 -18.31 -29.07
N ALA A 147 -12.05 -16.97 -29.25
CA ALA A 147 -13.01 -16.26 -30.09
C ALA A 147 -12.32 -15.63 -31.32
N ASP A 148 -13.01 -15.65 -32.46
CA ASP A 148 -12.51 -15.06 -33.72
C ASP A 148 -12.56 -13.52 -33.73
N LYS A 149 -13.39 -12.93 -32.87
CA LYS A 149 -13.58 -11.48 -32.76
C LYS A 149 -13.23 -10.98 -31.35
N PRO A 150 -12.59 -9.80 -31.23
CA PRO A 150 -12.27 -9.21 -29.94
C PRO A 150 -13.54 -8.84 -29.16
N ALA A 151 -13.41 -8.69 -27.84
CA ALA A 151 -14.45 -8.11 -27.02
C ALA A 151 -14.66 -6.63 -27.37
N CYS A 152 -13.56 -5.88 -27.45
CA CYS A 152 -13.56 -4.44 -27.64
C CYS A 152 -12.36 -4.01 -28.49
N VAL A 153 -12.55 -2.98 -29.31
CA VAL A 153 -11.46 -2.25 -29.98
C VAL A 153 -11.61 -0.77 -29.67
N ALA A 154 -10.53 -0.14 -29.20
CA ALA A 154 -10.54 1.25 -28.77
C ALA A 154 -9.31 2.02 -29.28
N GLU A 155 -9.54 3.23 -29.78
CA GLU A 155 -8.50 4.24 -30.04
C GLU A 155 -8.41 5.16 -28.82
N PHE A 156 -7.40 4.93 -27.99
CA PHE A 156 -7.19 5.59 -26.71
C PHE A 156 -6.24 6.77 -26.86
N ILE A 157 -6.60 7.92 -26.30
CA ILE A 157 -5.77 9.12 -26.33
C ILE A 157 -5.16 9.29 -24.95
N ALA A 158 -3.84 9.36 -24.90
CA ALA A 158 -3.09 9.63 -23.69
C ALA A 158 -2.25 10.90 -23.87
N GLN A 159 -2.05 11.59 -22.76
CA GLN A 159 -1.14 12.72 -22.69
C GLN A 159 -0.16 12.48 -21.55
N ALA A 160 1.12 12.42 -21.86
CA ALA A 160 2.18 12.23 -20.89
C ALA A 160 3.01 13.51 -20.75
N TYR A 161 3.47 13.76 -19.53
CA TYR A 161 4.33 14.87 -19.16
C TYR A 161 5.63 14.32 -18.61
N THR A 162 6.75 14.85 -19.10
CA THR A 162 8.07 14.57 -18.56
C THR A 162 8.35 15.50 -17.39
N ALA A 163 9.21 15.07 -16.46
CA ALA A 163 9.60 15.93 -15.33
C ALA A 163 10.29 17.21 -15.85
N PRO A 164 10.08 18.39 -15.21
CA PRO A 164 10.74 19.62 -15.60
C PRO A 164 12.26 19.45 -15.63
N LYS A 165 12.92 20.05 -16.63
CA LYS A 165 14.39 20.22 -16.63
C LYS A 165 14.78 21.27 -15.58
N SER A 166 14.63 20.98 -14.28
CA SER A 166 15.35 21.74 -13.26
C SER A 166 16.81 21.29 -13.31
N ASP A 167 17.75 22.24 -13.37
CA ASP A 167 19.20 22.06 -13.39
C ASP A 167 19.65 20.73 -12.78
N ARG A 168 19.82 19.73 -13.64
CA ARG A 168 20.54 18.52 -13.29
C ARG A 168 22.00 18.94 -13.20
N VAL A 169 22.42 19.32 -12.00
CA VAL A 169 23.82 19.12 -11.61
C VAL A 169 24.08 17.64 -11.84
N GLU A 170 24.86 17.36 -12.87
CA GLU A 170 25.41 16.05 -13.15
C GLU A 170 26.10 15.54 -11.89
N THR A 171 25.43 14.63 -11.17
CA THR A 171 26.13 13.61 -10.41
C THR A 171 25.91 12.32 -11.16
N GLN A 172 26.88 11.98 -12.01
CA GLN A 172 27.09 10.63 -12.46
C GLN A 172 27.14 9.72 -11.21
N LYS A 173 26.06 8.97 -10.97
CA LYS A 173 26.15 7.73 -10.22
C LYS A 173 25.73 6.61 -11.15
N VAL A 174 26.75 5.89 -11.57
CA VAL A 174 26.71 4.56 -12.15
C VAL A 174 25.61 3.75 -11.44
N VAL A 175 24.67 3.22 -12.23
CA VAL A 175 23.75 2.19 -11.75
C VAL A 175 24.59 0.94 -11.51
N SER A 176 25.05 0.79 -10.28
CA SER A 176 25.57 -0.45 -9.73
C SER A 176 24.56 -1.07 -8.78
N GLU A 177 24.68 -2.37 -8.60
CA GLU A 177 23.84 -3.25 -7.81
C GLU A 177 23.40 -2.65 -6.46
N LYS A 178 22.09 -2.67 -6.20
CA LYS A 178 21.48 -2.72 -4.85
C LYS A 178 22.11 -1.73 -3.84
N GLU A 179 22.12 -0.42 -4.12
CA GLU A 179 22.50 0.58 -3.10
C GLU A 179 21.63 0.39 -1.84
N ALA A 180 22.29 0.16 -0.71
CA ALA A 180 21.65 0.07 0.58
C ALA A 180 21.02 1.42 0.95
N ASN A 181 19.75 1.41 1.36
CA ASN A 181 19.10 2.61 1.87
C ASN A 181 19.54 2.86 3.31
N ASP A 182 20.51 3.75 3.51
CA ASP A 182 21.07 4.05 4.83
C ASP A 182 20.14 4.87 5.73
N ALA A 183 19.04 5.41 5.19
CA ALA A 183 18.07 6.17 5.99
C ALA A 183 17.27 5.27 6.94
N VAL A 184 17.24 3.96 6.72
CA VAL A 184 16.61 2.98 7.61
C VAL A 184 17.52 1.78 7.78
N LEU A 185 17.98 1.54 9.01
CA LEU A 185 18.71 0.34 9.34
C LEU A 185 17.75 -0.79 9.67
N PHE A 186 18.07 -1.99 9.20
CA PHE A 186 17.32 -3.21 9.46
C PHE A 186 18.24 -4.23 10.10
N GLU A 187 17.89 -4.68 11.30
CA GLU A 187 18.60 -5.73 12.03
C GLU A 187 17.61 -6.85 12.35
N ARG A 188 18.04 -8.10 12.18
CA ARG A 188 17.31 -9.26 12.68
C ARG A 188 18.04 -9.78 13.91
N GLU A 189 17.31 -9.91 15.01
CA GLU A 189 17.81 -10.46 16.26
C GLU A 189 16.91 -11.64 16.64
N GLY A 190 17.35 -12.86 16.34
CA GLY A 190 16.56 -14.07 16.56
C GLY A 190 15.21 -14.05 15.81
N ASP A 191 14.12 -13.98 16.57
CA ASP A 191 12.73 -13.97 16.13
C ASP A 191 12.11 -12.57 16.05
N ILE A 192 12.90 -11.50 16.22
CA ILE A 192 12.44 -10.12 16.05
C ILE A 192 13.22 -9.39 14.95
N ALA A 193 12.59 -8.36 14.40
CA ALA A 193 13.25 -7.38 13.55
C ALA A 193 13.29 -6.02 14.23
N ILE A 194 14.39 -5.31 14.06
CA ILE A 194 14.59 -3.96 14.57
C ILE A 194 14.73 -3.03 13.36
N ILE A 195 13.85 -2.04 13.29
CA ILE A 195 13.84 -0.96 12.31
C ILE A 195 14.32 0.30 13.01
N THR A 196 15.46 0.84 12.57
CA THR A 196 15.99 2.10 13.10
C THR A 196 15.91 3.19 12.03
N LEU A 197 15.11 4.22 12.29
CA LEU A 197 15.10 5.44 11.47
C LEU A 197 16.44 6.14 11.63
N ASN A 198 17.18 6.34 10.54
CA ASN A 198 18.60 6.67 10.57
C ASN A 198 18.92 7.91 9.73
N ARG A 199 18.33 9.03 10.13
CA ARG A 199 18.72 10.39 9.69
C ARG A 199 18.92 11.28 10.94
N PRO A 200 19.80 10.90 11.89
CA PRO A 200 19.91 11.54 13.21
C PRO A 200 20.22 13.04 13.13
N GLU A 201 20.97 13.47 12.12
CA GLU A 201 21.31 14.87 11.83
C GLU A 201 20.08 15.72 11.47
N ARG A 202 19.00 15.09 10.98
CA ARG A 202 17.70 15.72 10.72
C ARG A 202 16.63 15.27 11.72
N TYR A 203 17.01 14.69 12.86
CA TYR A 203 16.09 14.13 13.86
C TYR A 203 15.10 13.11 13.23
N ASN A 204 15.56 12.36 12.25
CA ASN A 204 14.78 11.36 11.51
C ASN A 204 13.55 11.95 10.82
N ALA A 205 13.66 13.18 10.30
CA ALA A 205 12.61 13.79 9.49
C ALA A 205 12.21 12.90 8.31
N VAL A 206 10.92 12.90 7.97
CA VAL A 206 10.31 12.07 6.94
C VAL A 206 10.56 12.69 5.57
N ASN A 207 11.20 11.92 4.70
CA ASN A 207 11.29 12.15 3.26
C ASN A 207 11.07 10.81 2.52
N ASP A 208 11.08 10.85 1.19
CA ASP A 208 10.81 9.67 0.36
C ASP A 208 11.80 8.53 0.58
N VAL A 209 13.07 8.86 0.82
CA VAL A 209 14.12 7.87 1.10
C VAL A 209 13.82 7.12 2.40
N LEU A 210 13.44 7.83 3.47
CA LEU A 210 13.05 7.22 4.73
C LEU A 210 11.79 6.35 4.56
N ILE A 211 10.75 6.86 3.90
CA ILE A 211 9.50 6.11 3.67
C ILE A 211 9.76 4.83 2.86
N LYS A 212 10.56 4.92 1.80
CA LYS A 212 10.97 3.75 1.01
C LYS A 212 11.69 2.74 1.88
N GLY A 213 12.63 3.18 2.74
CA GLY A 213 13.36 2.31 3.65
C GLY A 213 12.46 1.58 4.64
N ILE A 214 11.48 2.27 5.22
CA ILE A 214 10.50 1.65 6.12
C ILE A 214 9.66 0.61 5.37
N ASN A 215 9.16 0.94 4.18
CA ASN A 215 8.37 0.01 3.36
C ASN A 215 9.19 -1.22 2.93
N ASP A 216 10.45 -1.04 2.54
CA ASP A 216 11.36 -2.13 2.20
C ASP A 216 11.59 -3.05 3.41
N ALA A 217 11.77 -2.49 4.61
CA ALA A 217 11.89 -3.25 5.85
C ALA A 217 10.61 -4.04 6.18
N ILE A 218 9.43 -3.41 6.10
CA ILE A 218 8.14 -4.07 6.33
C ILE A 218 7.93 -5.20 5.31
N ALA A 219 8.30 -4.99 4.04
CA ALA A 219 8.19 -6.01 3.01
C ALA A 219 9.09 -7.23 3.29
N LYS A 220 10.32 -7.01 3.78
CA LYS A 220 11.20 -8.10 4.25
C LYS A 220 10.57 -8.85 5.43
N ILE A 221 10.10 -8.13 6.43
CA ILE A 221 9.45 -8.70 7.63
C ILE A 221 8.24 -9.54 7.24
N ARG A 222 7.42 -9.08 6.29
CA ARG A 222 6.22 -9.81 5.85
C ARG A 222 6.55 -11.17 5.21
N LYS A 223 7.70 -11.29 4.53
CA LYS A 223 8.11 -12.51 3.82
C LYS A 223 8.90 -13.50 4.68
N ASP A 224 9.48 -13.05 5.79
CA ASP A 224 10.30 -13.88 6.67
C ASP A 224 9.47 -14.40 7.86
N ASP A 225 9.00 -15.65 7.77
CA ASP A 225 8.27 -16.33 8.85
C ASP A 225 9.07 -16.45 10.15
N GLY A 226 10.40 -16.35 10.08
CA GLY A 226 11.27 -16.38 11.25
C GLY A 226 11.20 -15.11 12.09
N ILE A 227 10.74 -13.98 11.53
CA ILE A 227 10.47 -12.76 12.28
C ILE A 227 9.02 -12.81 12.77
N ARG A 228 8.79 -12.63 14.06
CA ARG A 228 7.48 -12.78 14.70
C ARG A 228 7.02 -11.53 15.45
N ALA A 229 7.93 -10.59 15.73
CA ALA A 229 7.62 -9.25 16.25
C ALA A 229 8.60 -8.20 15.69
N VAL A 230 8.25 -6.92 15.81
CA VAL A 230 9.03 -5.79 15.29
C VAL A 230 9.25 -4.75 16.38
N VAL A 231 10.47 -4.23 16.47
CA VAL A 231 10.81 -3.02 17.23
C VAL A 231 11.12 -1.90 16.23
N MET A 232 10.53 -0.72 16.42
CA MET A 232 10.82 0.48 15.62
C MET A 232 11.38 1.58 16.54
N THR A 233 12.51 2.18 16.19
CA THR A 233 13.16 3.25 16.98
C THR A 233 13.81 4.29 16.07
N GLY A 234 14.24 5.42 16.63
CA GLY A 234 15.04 6.43 15.93
C GLY A 234 16.52 6.38 16.36
N ALA A 235 17.42 6.67 15.42
CA ALA A 235 18.82 6.96 15.73
C ALA A 235 18.95 8.37 16.32
N GLY A 236 19.89 8.55 17.24
CA GLY A 236 20.19 9.85 17.84
C GLY A 236 19.15 10.33 18.86
N LYS A 237 18.90 11.64 18.87
CA LYS A 237 18.16 12.33 19.95
C LYS A 237 16.64 12.30 19.82
N GLY A 238 16.12 11.94 18.64
CA GLY A 238 14.69 11.99 18.32
C GLY A 238 14.20 10.65 17.79
N PHE A 239 12.90 10.41 17.94
CA PHE A 239 12.27 9.29 17.23
C PHE A 239 12.07 9.68 15.76
N CYS A 240 11.27 10.73 15.51
CA CYS A 240 11.00 11.28 14.19
C CYS A 240 10.42 12.69 14.31
N SER A 241 11.05 13.69 13.71
CA SER A 241 10.66 15.11 13.83
C SER A 241 9.49 15.55 12.92
N GLY A 242 8.92 14.63 12.13
CA GLY A 242 7.84 14.94 11.20
C GLY A 242 8.35 15.13 9.78
N ALA A 243 7.60 15.83 8.92
CA ALA A 243 7.98 16.03 7.53
C ALA A 243 9.26 16.86 7.43
N ASP A 244 10.12 16.53 6.47
CA ASP A 244 11.32 17.31 6.19
C ASP A 244 10.93 18.74 5.81
N LEU A 245 11.48 19.73 6.52
CA LEU A 245 11.07 21.13 6.35
C LEU A 245 11.38 21.66 4.95
N GLU A 246 12.34 21.03 4.25
CA GLU A 246 12.73 21.39 2.89
C GLU A 246 11.63 21.15 1.84
N VAL A 247 10.53 20.46 2.19
CA VAL A 247 9.37 20.26 1.32
C VAL A 247 8.42 21.47 1.33
N PHE A 248 8.33 22.21 2.44
CA PHE A 248 7.38 23.31 2.57
C PHE A 248 7.78 24.50 1.69
N GLY A 249 6.79 25.04 0.96
CA GLY A 249 6.98 26.15 0.01
C GLY A 249 7.52 25.74 -1.37
N LYS A 250 7.79 24.45 -1.60
CA LYS A 250 8.24 23.93 -2.91
C LYS A 250 7.17 23.16 -3.67
N ILE A 251 6.11 22.73 -2.98
CA ILE A 251 5.01 21.95 -3.56
C ILE A 251 3.70 22.74 -3.52
N THR A 252 2.85 22.49 -4.50
CA THR A 252 1.47 22.99 -4.58
C THR A 252 0.57 22.30 -3.54
N PRO A 253 -0.58 22.89 -3.17
CA PRO A 253 -1.57 22.22 -2.32
C PRO A 253 -2.03 20.87 -2.87
N GLU A 254 -2.19 20.76 -4.20
CA GLU A 254 -2.60 19.53 -4.88
C GLU A 254 -1.56 18.42 -4.77
N GLU A 255 -0.27 18.76 -4.89
CA GLU A 255 0.85 17.84 -4.67
C GLU A 255 0.93 17.42 -3.20
N GLY A 256 0.72 18.34 -2.26
CA GLY A 256 0.63 18.04 -0.83
C GLY A 256 -0.49 17.04 -0.54
N ARG A 257 -1.71 17.29 -1.07
CA ARG A 257 -2.84 16.35 -0.99
C ARG A 257 -2.49 14.99 -1.57
N ALA A 258 -1.89 14.98 -2.77
CA ALA A 258 -1.50 13.74 -3.44
C ALA A 258 -0.54 12.94 -2.55
N TYR A 259 0.49 13.58 -2.00
CA TYR A 259 1.49 12.96 -1.12
C TYR A 259 0.86 12.27 0.10
N LEU A 260 -0.12 12.90 0.75
CA LEU A 260 -0.84 12.28 1.87
C LEU A 260 -1.49 10.94 1.48
N THR A 261 -2.08 10.88 0.28
CA THR A 261 -2.80 9.69 -0.20
C THR A 261 -1.92 8.66 -0.93
N SER A 262 -0.84 9.09 -1.59
CA SER A 262 0.03 8.22 -2.39
C SER A 262 1.26 7.74 -1.61
N VAL A 263 1.65 8.44 -0.54
CA VAL A 263 2.84 8.11 0.27
C VAL A 263 2.49 7.74 1.70
N TYR A 264 1.83 8.62 2.46
CA TYR A 264 1.52 8.34 3.88
C TYR A 264 0.44 7.28 4.06
N GLN A 265 -0.65 7.32 3.29
CA GLN A 265 -1.71 6.32 3.42
C GLN A 265 -1.22 4.89 3.15
N PRO A 266 -0.43 4.60 2.08
CA PRO A 266 0.14 3.27 1.89
C PRO A 266 1.11 2.83 3.00
N LEU A 267 1.93 3.75 3.53
CA LEU A 267 2.80 3.48 4.67
C LEU A 267 1.97 3.02 5.88
N MET A 268 0.95 3.78 6.25
CA MET A 268 0.07 3.46 7.38
C MET A 268 -0.64 2.13 7.16
N ARG A 269 -1.17 1.89 5.94
CA ARG A 269 -1.76 0.60 5.57
C ARG A 269 -0.77 -0.56 5.75
N ASN A 270 0.50 -0.39 5.39
CA ASN A 270 1.51 -1.43 5.51
C ASN A 270 1.80 -1.78 6.98
N LEU A 271 1.78 -0.80 7.89
CA LEU A 271 1.93 -1.00 9.33
C LEU A 271 0.71 -1.70 9.96
N PHE A 272 -0.50 -1.22 9.66
CA PHE A 272 -1.74 -1.80 10.23
C PHE A 272 -2.04 -3.21 9.73
N THR A 273 -1.73 -3.51 8.46
CA THR A 273 -1.99 -4.83 7.88
C THR A 273 -0.89 -5.85 8.18
N LEU A 274 0.21 -5.45 8.83
CA LEU A 274 1.27 -6.38 9.24
C LEU A 274 0.75 -7.27 10.36
N LYS A 275 0.79 -8.59 10.14
CA LYS A 275 0.31 -9.64 11.06
C LYS A 275 1.21 -9.89 12.27
N LYS A 276 2.20 -9.02 12.47
CA LYS A 276 3.23 -9.12 13.50
C LYS A 276 3.17 -7.83 14.34
N PRO A 277 3.25 -7.93 15.67
CA PRO A 277 3.14 -6.77 16.54
C PRO A 277 4.34 -5.84 16.34
N ILE A 278 4.09 -4.55 16.39
CA ILE A 278 5.07 -3.47 16.22
C ILE A 278 5.17 -2.68 17.52
N ILE A 279 6.33 -2.72 18.17
CA ILE A 279 6.64 -1.94 19.36
C ILE A 279 7.48 -0.74 18.95
N GLY A 280 6.96 0.47 19.14
CA GLY A 280 7.71 1.71 19.03
C GLY A 280 8.54 1.97 20.30
N ALA A 281 9.86 1.92 20.20
CA ALA A 281 10.77 2.41 21.22
C ALA A 281 11.02 3.91 20.97
N ILE A 282 10.22 4.77 21.60
CA ILE A 282 10.20 6.20 21.30
C ILE A 282 11.33 6.89 22.07
N ASN A 283 12.52 6.96 21.47
CA ASN A 283 13.77 7.40 22.08
C ASN A 283 13.89 8.92 22.29
N GLY A 284 12.98 9.70 21.72
CA GLY A 284 12.95 11.14 21.86
C GLY A 284 11.61 11.72 21.41
N THR A 285 11.59 12.98 21.02
CA THR A 285 10.36 13.59 20.51
C THR A 285 9.94 12.93 19.19
N ALA A 286 8.66 12.57 19.08
CA ALA A 286 7.98 12.23 17.84
C ALA A 286 7.03 13.40 17.51
N ALA A 287 7.30 14.13 16.42
CA ALA A 287 6.59 15.36 16.07
C ALA A 287 5.91 15.26 14.71
N GLY A 288 4.78 15.95 14.53
CA GLY A 288 4.04 15.97 13.26
C GLY A 288 3.68 14.55 12.79
N VAL A 289 3.96 14.22 11.52
CA VAL A 289 3.77 12.85 11.00
C VAL A 289 4.64 11.81 11.73
N GLY A 290 5.72 12.22 12.40
CA GLY A 290 6.49 11.35 13.28
C GLY A 290 5.68 10.91 14.52
N ALA A 291 4.82 11.78 15.05
CA ALA A 291 3.85 11.41 16.08
C ALA A 291 2.80 10.44 15.52
N SER A 292 2.32 10.66 14.28
CA SER A 292 1.43 9.73 13.59
C SER A 292 2.08 8.35 13.43
N LEU A 293 3.37 8.29 13.05
CA LEU A 293 4.13 7.05 12.92
C LEU A 293 4.32 6.33 14.27
N ALA A 294 4.61 7.06 15.35
CA ALA A 294 4.70 6.48 16.69
C ALA A 294 3.37 5.87 17.14
N LEU A 295 2.24 6.56 16.89
CA LEU A 295 0.91 6.07 17.21
C LEU A 295 0.41 4.95 16.28
N ALA A 296 1.02 4.80 15.09
CA ALA A 296 0.76 3.69 14.19
C ALA A 296 1.48 2.38 14.60
N CYS A 297 2.45 2.44 15.52
CA CYS A 297 2.94 1.24 16.20
C CYS A 297 1.80 0.64 17.05
N ASP A 298 1.78 -0.67 17.24
CA ASP A 298 0.76 -1.32 18.06
C ASP A 298 0.95 -0.96 19.55
N PHE A 299 2.22 -0.90 19.98
CA PHE A 299 2.61 -0.56 21.34
C PHE A 299 3.72 0.49 21.38
N ARG A 300 3.83 1.22 22.49
CA ARG A 300 4.88 2.23 22.69
C ARG A 300 5.58 2.05 24.04
N VAL A 301 6.90 1.98 24.01
CA VAL A 301 7.78 2.12 25.18
C VAL A 301 8.39 3.51 25.08
N MET A 302 8.28 4.29 26.16
CA MET A 302 8.67 5.69 26.21
C MET A 302 9.58 5.96 27.41
N THR A 303 10.26 7.10 27.39
CA THR A 303 11.04 7.64 28.52
C THR A 303 10.44 8.95 28.98
N GLU A 304 10.77 9.42 30.18
CA GLU A 304 10.32 10.75 30.65
C GLU A 304 10.69 11.88 29.69
N LYS A 305 11.84 11.77 29.02
CA LYS A 305 12.35 12.77 28.07
C LYS A 305 11.75 12.66 26.67
N SER A 306 11.22 11.49 26.31
CA SER A 306 10.49 11.30 25.06
C SER A 306 9.15 12.04 25.07
N GLY A 307 8.46 12.07 23.94
CA GLY A 307 7.13 12.68 23.91
C GLY A 307 6.53 12.78 22.53
N LEU A 308 5.24 13.09 22.49
CA LEU A 308 4.50 13.34 21.26
C LEU A 308 4.27 14.84 21.10
N LEU A 309 4.40 15.35 19.88
CA LEU A 309 4.17 16.75 19.55
C LEU A 309 3.35 16.88 18.27
N TYR A 310 2.09 17.29 18.39
CA TYR A 310 1.24 17.59 17.25
C TYR A 310 1.55 19.00 16.69
N ALA A 311 2.75 19.15 16.12
CA ALA A 311 3.31 20.44 15.70
C ALA A 311 2.59 21.12 14.52
N PHE A 312 1.62 20.46 13.88
CA PHE A 312 0.94 20.93 12.68
C PHE A 312 0.36 22.34 12.83
N ILE A 313 -0.30 22.62 13.96
CA ILE A 313 -0.96 23.91 14.21
C ILE A 313 0.04 25.07 14.24
N ASN A 314 1.29 24.82 14.64
CA ASN A 314 2.34 25.83 14.74
C ASN A 314 2.82 26.32 13.37
N ILE A 315 2.46 25.61 12.29
CA ILE A 315 2.77 25.97 10.90
C ILE A 315 1.49 26.15 10.05
N GLY A 316 0.33 26.31 10.69
CA GLY A 316 -0.94 26.53 9.99
C GLY A 316 -1.55 25.30 9.33
N LEU A 317 -1.18 24.09 9.77
CA LEU A 317 -1.71 22.82 9.27
C LEU A 317 -2.52 22.07 10.33
N GLY A 318 -3.38 21.17 9.87
CA GLY A 318 -4.05 20.18 10.72
C GLY A 318 -3.26 18.87 10.79
N PRO A 319 -3.59 17.95 11.72
CA PRO A 319 -2.92 16.65 11.79
C PRO A 319 -3.14 15.79 10.54
N ASP A 320 -2.05 15.27 9.99
CA ASP A 320 -2.05 14.42 8.80
C ASP A 320 -1.39 13.04 9.04
N GLY A 321 -1.22 12.25 7.98
CA GLY A 321 -0.64 10.90 8.06
C GLY A 321 -1.46 9.95 8.96
N GLY A 322 -2.76 10.19 9.10
CA GLY A 322 -3.62 9.46 10.03
C GLY A 322 -3.57 9.94 11.49
N GLY A 323 -2.79 10.97 11.81
CA GLY A 323 -2.56 11.44 13.18
C GLY A 323 -3.83 11.89 13.90
N SER A 324 -4.79 12.51 13.20
CA SER A 324 -6.09 12.89 13.76
C SER A 324 -6.94 11.66 14.13
N TRP A 325 -6.99 10.67 13.24
CA TRP A 325 -7.72 9.42 13.44
C TRP A 325 -7.13 8.59 14.60
N LEU A 326 -5.80 8.50 14.66
CA LEU A 326 -5.08 7.73 15.67
C LEU A 326 -5.23 8.35 17.06
N LEU A 327 -5.05 9.67 17.16
CA LEU A 327 -5.15 10.37 18.44
C LEU A 327 -6.57 10.31 19.00
N ALA A 328 -7.58 10.63 18.17
CA ALA A 328 -8.98 10.65 18.60
C ALA A 328 -9.45 9.29 19.12
N ARG A 329 -8.95 8.19 18.55
CA ARG A 329 -9.30 6.83 19.00
C ARG A 329 -8.60 6.41 20.28
N GLN A 330 -7.43 6.97 20.59
CA GLN A 330 -6.69 6.62 21.80
C GLN A 330 -7.13 7.43 23.03
N VAL A 331 -7.40 8.74 22.86
CA VAL A 331 -7.70 9.63 24.00
C VAL A 331 -9.11 10.23 23.97
N GLY A 332 -9.92 9.89 22.97
CA GLY A 332 -11.23 10.50 22.75
C GLY A 332 -11.15 11.90 22.13
N TYR A 333 -12.27 12.37 21.59
CA TYR A 333 -12.33 13.61 20.80
C TYR A 333 -11.81 14.84 21.56
N SER A 334 -12.33 15.12 22.75
CA SER A 334 -12.03 16.37 23.47
C SER A 334 -10.55 16.49 23.81
N ARG A 335 -9.93 15.40 24.27
CA ARG A 335 -8.50 15.39 24.59
C ARG A 335 -7.65 15.45 23.33
N ALA A 336 -8.03 14.73 22.27
CA ALA A 336 -7.32 14.77 21.00
C ALA A 336 -7.32 16.17 20.39
N LEU A 337 -8.46 16.86 20.43
CA LEU A 337 -8.57 18.24 19.96
C LEU A 337 -7.67 19.16 20.78
N GLN A 338 -7.72 19.08 22.11
CA GLN A 338 -6.85 19.87 23.00
C GLN A 338 -5.38 19.70 22.62
N ILE A 339 -4.91 18.45 22.54
CA ILE A 339 -3.53 18.13 22.18
C ILE A 339 -3.14 18.73 20.83
N ALA A 340 -4.02 18.58 19.83
CA ALA A 340 -3.73 19.00 18.46
C ALA A 340 -3.71 20.53 18.31
N ILE A 341 -4.62 21.26 18.97
CA ILE A 341 -4.71 22.73 18.82
C ILE A 341 -3.78 23.49 19.77
N GLU A 342 -3.44 22.93 20.93
CA GLU A 342 -2.47 23.55 21.82
C GLU A 342 -1.04 23.43 21.29
N GLY A 343 -0.75 22.42 20.46
CA GLY A 343 0.54 22.27 19.78
C GLY A 343 1.72 22.11 20.74
N LYS A 344 1.49 21.65 21.97
CA LYS A 344 2.50 21.44 23.03
C LYS A 344 3.01 20.00 23.02
N LYS A 345 4.24 19.82 23.51
CA LYS A 345 4.83 18.50 23.71
C LYS A 345 4.17 17.82 24.90
N ILE A 346 3.67 16.62 24.70
CA ILE A 346 3.22 15.70 25.75
C ILE A 346 4.40 14.83 26.14
N ALA A 347 4.88 14.95 27.37
CA ALA A 347 6.00 14.17 27.87
C ALA A 347 5.61 12.69 28.07
N GLY A 348 6.59 11.80 28.16
CA GLY A 348 6.34 10.35 28.25
C GLY A 348 5.45 9.93 29.41
N GLU A 349 5.54 10.59 30.57
CA GLU A 349 4.68 10.32 31.73
C GLU A 349 3.22 10.63 31.44
N GLU A 350 2.94 11.79 30.86
CA GLU A 350 1.59 12.17 30.46
C GLU A 350 1.08 11.27 29.31
N CYS A 351 1.96 10.85 28.38
CA CYS A 351 1.61 9.85 27.37
C CYS A 351 1.17 8.53 28.02
N LEU A 352 1.84 8.06 29.08
CA LEU A 352 1.42 6.86 29.81
C LEU A 352 0.06 7.08 30.49
N HIS A 353 -0.12 8.20 31.18
CA HIS A 353 -1.37 8.52 31.87
C HIS A 353 -2.58 8.59 30.92
N LEU A 354 -2.37 9.13 29.71
CA LEU A 354 -3.40 9.25 28.68
C LEU A 354 -3.63 7.96 27.88
N GLY A 355 -2.84 6.89 28.09
CA GLY A 355 -2.91 5.66 27.29
C GLY A 355 -2.26 5.76 25.91
N LEU A 356 -1.49 6.82 25.65
CA LEU A 356 -0.67 7.00 24.45
C LEU A 356 0.67 6.23 24.54
N ALA A 357 1.05 5.73 25.71
CA ALA A 357 2.19 4.84 25.90
C ALA A 357 1.78 3.61 26.72
N ASN A 358 2.48 2.49 26.53
CA ASN A 358 2.24 1.25 27.29
C ASN A 358 3.22 1.07 28.45
N LYS A 359 4.45 1.57 28.29
CA LYS A 359 5.52 1.47 29.31
C LYS A 359 6.31 2.78 29.36
N LEU A 360 6.67 3.20 30.56
CA LEU A 360 7.61 4.28 30.82
C LEU A 360 8.85 3.70 31.51
N VAL A 361 10.03 3.98 30.96
CA VAL A 361 11.31 3.43 31.46
C VAL A 361 12.43 4.48 31.41
N ALA A 362 13.53 4.20 32.09
CA ALA A 362 14.75 5.00 31.99
C ALA A 362 15.32 4.96 30.56
N GLY A 363 16.07 5.99 30.17
CA GLY A 363 16.53 6.18 28.79
C GLY A 363 17.41 5.05 28.28
N GLU A 364 18.32 4.61 29.13
CA GLU A 364 19.26 3.50 28.90
C GLU A 364 18.57 2.13 28.79
N GLU A 365 17.40 1.97 29.39
CA GLU A 365 16.63 0.71 29.37
C GLU A 365 15.61 0.65 28.21
N LEU A 366 15.42 1.74 27.46
CA LEU A 366 14.36 1.86 26.46
C LEU A 366 14.39 0.75 25.40
N LEU A 367 15.50 0.67 24.66
CA LEU A 367 15.61 -0.27 23.55
C LEU A 367 15.63 -1.72 24.06
N LYS A 368 16.32 -1.97 25.17
CA LYS A 368 16.35 -3.27 25.84
C LYS A 368 14.95 -3.73 26.23
N THR A 369 14.19 -2.88 26.92
CA THR A 369 12.80 -3.19 27.33
C THR A 369 11.91 -3.47 26.12
N ALA A 370 12.07 -2.71 25.04
CA ALA A 370 11.31 -2.93 23.80
C ALA A 370 11.67 -4.27 23.14
N LYS A 371 12.96 -4.62 23.06
CA LYS A 371 13.44 -5.91 22.52
C LYS A 371 12.97 -7.09 23.36
N GLU A 372 13.12 -7.02 24.68
CA GLU A 372 12.63 -8.06 25.60
C GLU A 372 11.13 -8.28 25.43
N TRP A 373 10.35 -7.19 25.36
CA TRP A 373 8.92 -7.30 25.14
C TRP A 373 8.58 -7.86 23.75
N ALA A 374 9.33 -7.50 22.71
CA ALA A 374 9.17 -8.08 21.38
C ALA A 374 9.45 -9.59 21.38
N HIS A 375 10.50 -10.06 22.06
CA HIS A 375 10.79 -11.49 22.21
C HIS A 375 9.69 -12.23 22.97
N GLU A 376 9.09 -11.64 24.00
CA GLU A 376 7.94 -12.26 24.67
C GLU A 376 6.73 -12.37 23.75
N LEU A 377 6.44 -11.34 22.94
CA LEU A 377 5.37 -11.40 21.95
C LEU A 377 5.68 -12.38 20.80
N ALA A 378 6.96 -12.53 20.43
CA ALA A 378 7.39 -13.47 19.40
C ALA A 378 7.17 -14.94 19.79
N LYS A 379 7.07 -15.24 21.09
CA LYS A 379 6.71 -16.59 21.58
C LYS A 379 5.22 -16.91 21.41
N LEU A 380 4.35 -15.92 21.24
CA LEU A 380 2.90 -16.10 21.05
C LEU A 380 2.56 -16.64 19.65
N PRO A 381 1.42 -17.33 19.45
CA PRO A 381 1.05 -17.87 18.15
C PRO A 381 0.83 -16.76 17.11
N THR A 382 1.80 -16.55 16.21
CA THR A 382 1.87 -15.35 15.36
C THR A 382 0.65 -15.19 14.46
N LEU A 383 0.10 -16.29 13.96
CA LEU A 383 -1.15 -16.27 13.20
C LEU A 383 -2.30 -15.68 14.04
N ALA A 384 -2.51 -16.16 15.26
CA ALA A 384 -3.56 -15.68 16.14
C ALA A 384 -3.32 -14.25 16.63
N VAL A 385 -2.06 -13.84 16.84
CA VAL A 385 -1.71 -12.43 17.12
C VAL A 385 -2.07 -11.53 15.94
N GLY A 386 -1.79 -11.98 14.71
CA GLY A 386 -2.15 -11.27 13.50
C GLY A 386 -3.65 -11.13 13.29
N ILE A 387 -4.42 -12.19 13.57
CA ILE A 387 -5.90 -12.18 13.56
C ILE A 387 -6.42 -11.20 14.62
N THR A 388 -5.94 -11.33 15.87
CA THR A 388 -6.34 -10.44 16.98
C THR A 388 -6.13 -8.96 16.62
N LYS A 389 -5.00 -8.63 15.99
CA LYS A 389 -4.72 -7.26 15.54
C LYS A 389 -5.70 -6.78 14.47
N GLU A 390 -6.08 -7.64 13.51
CA GLU A 390 -7.08 -7.30 12.50
C GLU A 390 -8.47 -7.11 13.11
N ASP A 391 -8.90 -8.01 13.99
CA ASP A 391 -10.22 -7.97 14.63
C ASP A 391 -10.39 -6.69 15.44
N MET A 392 -9.39 -6.34 16.27
CA MET A 392 -9.39 -5.10 17.04
C MET A 392 -9.45 -3.86 16.14
N PHE A 393 -8.72 -3.89 15.02
CA PHE A 393 -8.75 -2.78 14.07
C PHE A 393 -10.11 -2.65 13.36
N TYR A 394 -10.70 -3.77 12.97
CA TYR A 394 -12.02 -3.82 12.35
C TYR A 394 -13.11 -3.33 13.31
N ALA A 395 -13.08 -3.74 14.57
CA ALA A 395 -14.05 -3.33 15.60
C ALA A 395 -14.12 -1.81 15.80
N MET A 396 -13.01 -1.08 15.59
CA MET A 396 -12.97 0.38 15.76
C MET A 396 -13.83 1.17 14.74
N GLY A 397 -14.37 0.51 13.71
CA GLY A 397 -15.21 1.14 12.68
C GLY A 397 -16.53 0.43 12.42
N ASN A 398 -16.81 -0.68 13.10
CA ASN A 398 -17.94 -1.56 12.78
C ASN A 398 -18.76 -1.88 14.04
N GLY A 399 -20.01 -2.31 13.82
CA GLY A 399 -20.90 -2.71 14.90
C GLY A 399 -20.61 -4.13 15.41
N LEU A 400 -21.11 -4.46 16.60
CA LEU A 400 -20.88 -5.75 17.26
C LEU A 400 -21.13 -6.97 16.36
N TYR A 401 -22.24 -6.98 15.63
CA TYR A 401 -22.61 -8.13 14.79
C TYR A 401 -21.69 -8.30 13.58
N ASP A 402 -21.31 -7.20 12.93
CA ASP A 402 -20.36 -7.23 11.81
C ASP A 402 -18.98 -7.66 12.29
N THR A 403 -18.57 -7.20 13.49
CA THR A 403 -17.31 -7.63 14.11
C THR A 403 -17.31 -9.12 14.41
N ILE A 404 -18.36 -9.69 15.00
CA ILE A 404 -18.44 -11.14 15.26
C ILE A 404 -18.38 -11.94 13.95
N ALA A 405 -19.05 -11.47 12.90
CA ALA A 405 -19.00 -12.12 11.59
C ALA A 405 -17.59 -12.09 10.99
N TYR A 406 -16.89 -10.96 11.12
CA TYR A 406 -15.50 -10.81 10.69
C TYR A 406 -14.56 -11.73 11.49
N GLU A 407 -14.68 -11.75 12.82
CA GLU A 407 -13.91 -12.63 13.70
C GLU A 407 -14.09 -14.10 13.31
N ALA A 408 -15.33 -14.52 13.05
CA ALA A 408 -15.65 -15.89 12.64
C ALA A 408 -14.95 -16.27 11.32
N GLU A 409 -14.92 -15.35 10.33
CA GLU A 409 -14.21 -15.57 9.07
C GLU A 409 -12.70 -15.70 9.29
N LYS A 410 -12.09 -14.82 10.10
CA LYS A 410 -10.64 -14.84 10.35
C LYS A 410 -10.19 -16.02 11.19
N GLN A 411 -11.02 -16.47 12.14
CA GLN A 411 -10.71 -17.60 13.01
C GLN A 411 -10.58 -18.95 12.28
N VAL A 412 -11.15 -19.09 11.07
CA VAL A 412 -11.02 -20.32 10.27
C VAL A 412 -9.55 -20.72 10.09
N ALA A 413 -8.66 -19.76 9.85
CA ALA A 413 -7.24 -20.03 9.71
C ALA A 413 -6.61 -20.54 11.02
N ALA A 414 -7.00 -19.97 12.17
CA ALA A 414 -6.50 -20.41 13.47
C ALA A 414 -7.02 -21.80 13.86
N PHE A 415 -8.27 -22.14 13.52
CA PHE A 415 -8.82 -23.48 13.76
C PHE A 415 -8.07 -24.59 13.01
N GLY A 416 -7.49 -24.28 11.86
CA GLY A 416 -6.65 -25.20 11.08
C GLY A 416 -5.16 -25.17 11.44
N SER A 417 -4.74 -24.35 12.40
CA SER A 417 -3.32 -24.10 12.68
C SER A 417 -2.68 -25.18 13.55
N HIS A 418 -1.37 -25.38 13.38
CA HIS A 418 -0.57 -26.23 14.26
C HIS A 418 -0.56 -25.66 15.68
N ASP A 419 -0.48 -24.33 15.80
CA ASP A 419 -0.44 -23.64 17.09
C ASP A 419 -1.70 -23.87 17.94
N LEU A 420 -2.88 -24.03 17.35
CA LEU A 420 -4.08 -24.40 18.12
C LEU A 420 -3.92 -25.79 18.75
N VAL A 421 -3.49 -26.78 17.95
CA VAL A 421 -3.29 -28.17 18.41
C VAL A 421 -2.26 -28.21 19.54
N GLU A 422 -1.14 -27.51 19.36
CA GLU A 422 -0.09 -27.38 20.37
C GLU A 422 -0.59 -26.70 21.64
N GLY A 423 -1.32 -25.58 21.51
CA GLY A 423 -1.87 -24.84 22.64
C GLY A 423 -2.82 -25.68 23.49
N VAL A 424 -3.76 -26.38 22.85
CA VAL A 424 -4.70 -27.29 23.51
C VAL A 424 -3.96 -28.46 24.17
N SER A 425 -3.02 -29.08 23.45
CA SER A 425 -2.25 -30.22 23.95
C SER A 425 -1.40 -29.84 25.16
N ALA A 426 -0.70 -28.70 25.09
CA ALA A 426 0.14 -28.19 26.17
C ALA A 426 -0.68 -27.84 27.42
N PHE A 427 -1.86 -27.25 27.24
CA PHE A 427 -2.79 -26.95 28.32
C PHE A 427 -3.26 -28.21 29.05
N LEU A 428 -3.69 -29.24 28.30
CA LEU A 428 -4.10 -30.53 28.86
C LEU A 428 -2.94 -31.24 29.60
N GLN A 429 -1.71 -31.09 29.09
CA GLN A 429 -0.50 -31.69 29.66
C GLN A 429 0.16 -30.84 30.77
N LYS A 430 -0.38 -29.64 31.08
CA LYS A 430 0.19 -28.68 32.04
C LYS A 430 1.66 -28.32 31.78
N ARG A 431 2.00 -28.11 30.51
CA ARG A 431 3.33 -27.64 30.08
C ARG A 431 3.23 -26.33 29.31
N THR A 432 4.34 -25.62 29.17
CA THR A 432 4.41 -24.43 28.31
C THR A 432 4.27 -24.83 26.83
N PRO A 433 3.38 -24.19 26.06
CA PRO A 433 3.26 -24.43 24.63
C PRO A 433 4.48 -23.89 23.86
N LYS A 434 4.82 -24.55 22.74
CA LYS A 434 5.87 -24.16 21.80
C LYS A 434 5.26 -23.79 20.46
N PHE A 435 4.80 -22.55 20.36
CA PHE A 435 4.18 -22.05 19.13
C PHE A 435 5.21 -21.78 18.03
N ILE A 436 4.87 -22.11 16.79
CA ILE A 436 5.70 -21.91 15.59
C ILE A 436 5.11 -20.89 14.61
N GLY A 437 3.92 -20.33 14.92
CA GLY A 437 3.28 -19.28 14.15
C GLY A 437 2.53 -19.77 12.91
N LYS A 438 2.17 -21.07 12.85
CA LYS A 438 1.55 -21.72 11.69
C LYS A 438 0.37 -22.61 12.09
#